data_AF-A0A660QTS9-F1
#
_entry.id   AF-A0A660QTS9-F1
#
_cell.length_a   1.000
_cell.length_b   1.000
_cell.length_c   1.000
_cell.angle_alpha   90.00
_cell.angle_beta   90.00
_cell.angle_gamma   90.00
#
_symmetry.space_group_name_H-M   'P 1'
#
loop_
_entity.id
_entity.type
_entity.pdbx_description
1 polymer ?
#
loop_
_entity_poly.entity_id
_entity_poly.type
_entity_poly.pdbx_seq_one_letter_code
_entity_poly.pdbx_strand_id
1 'polypeptide(L)'
;MGANTGWKAEWIRFGWNPVVPCLRKVFEIGKPVVSAKIRATALGVYELMLNGRRVGNEVLQPGWTDYRKRVYFLEHDVTEQLNEACPEQGRRGENILGAIVAPGWYAGFCGPFEDKGFYGQEAYFSCELVLTFNDGTQETMVSDSSWEGHAGPVLSSDLLMGESYDARLELGDWTAAGAASTSDGWGPVVVREDPVTCAIEPYSGSPVTQIEELPAQGVAELSEGNHIFDLGQNMVGVVRLKLNVPAGTELVLRHGEMLNEDGSVYTANLRAAKAIDRYMAKGEKDETWQPRFTFHGFRYVQVEGLPAECECLAGIHPPPAPRHSSLSLTGVVLSSVQEMAATFECSDSQVN
;
A
#
# COMPACT_ATOMS: atom_id res chain seq x y z
N MET A 1 -32.78 -6.48 11.12
CA MET A 1 -33.09 -5.25 10.38
C MET A 1 -31.77 -4.52 10.22
N GLY A 2 -31.15 -4.61 9.04
CA GLY A 2 -29.83 -4.04 8.79
C GLY A 2 -29.88 -2.52 8.91
N ALA A 3 -28.90 -1.94 9.58
CA ALA A 3 -28.75 -0.50 9.65
C ALA A 3 -28.60 0.01 8.20
N ASN A 4 -29.58 0.79 7.74
CA ASN A 4 -29.47 1.51 6.48
C ASN A 4 -28.45 2.63 6.72
N THR A 5 -27.18 2.37 6.42
CA THR A 5 -26.04 3.27 6.67
C THR A 5 -26.06 4.50 5.76
N GLY A 6 -26.99 4.56 4.79
CA GLY A 6 -27.03 5.60 3.77
C GLY A 6 -25.94 5.45 2.70
N TRP A 7 -25.12 4.40 2.78
CA TRP A 7 -24.08 4.06 1.80
C TRP A 7 -24.72 3.54 0.52
N LYS A 8 -24.49 4.25 -0.59
CA LYS A 8 -25.07 3.99 -1.91
C LYS A 8 -24.12 3.22 -2.83
N ALA A 9 -22.82 3.29 -2.56
CA ALA A 9 -21.82 2.71 -3.43
C ALA A 9 -21.82 1.18 -3.40
N GLU A 10 -21.61 0.58 -4.56
CA GLU A 10 -21.49 -0.86 -4.72
C GLU A 10 -20.10 -1.34 -4.30
N TRP A 11 -19.98 -2.63 -4.02
CA TRP A 11 -18.71 -3.27 -3.68
C TRP A 11 -18.15 -3.92 -4.94
N ILE A 12 -16.98 -3.46 -5.40
CA ILE A 12 -16.39 -3.88 -6.67
C ILE A 12 -15.05 -4.58 -6.46
N ARG A 13 -14.74 -5.51 -7.35
CA ARG A 13 -13.43 -6.19 -7.43
C ARG A 13 -13.00 -6.39 -8.88
N PHE A 14 -11.74 -6.74 -9.10
CA PHE A 14 -11.25 -7.17 -10.40
C PHE A 14 -10.33 -8.38 -10.24
N GLY A 15 -10.47 -9.37 -11.13
CA GLY A 15 -9.70 -10.60 -11.03
C GLY A 15 -9.97 -11.39 -9.74
N TRP A 16 -8.98 -12.19 -9.34
CA TRP A 16 -9.02 -13.03 -8.16
C TRP A 16 -7.69 -12.90 -7.42
N ASN A 17 -7.75 -13.02 -6.09
CA ASN A 17 -6.55 -13.13 -5.26
C ASN A 17 -5.66 -14.29 -5.76
N PRO A 18 -4.31 -14.18 -5.68
CA PRO A 18 -3.57 -13.21 -4.88
C PRO A 18 -3.15 -11.93 -5.61
N VAL A 19 -3.40 -11.82 -6.92
CA VAL A 19 -3.03 -10.63 -7.69
C VAL A 19 -3.80 -9.42 -7.15
N VAL A 20 -3.08 -8.34 -6.88
CA VAL A 20 -3.64 -7.10 -6.34
C VAL A 20 -4.00 -6.17 -7.51
N PRO A 21 -5.29 -5.94 -7.79
CA PRO A 21 -5.71 -5.14 -8.93
C PRO A 21 -5.57 -3.63 -8.70
N CYS A 22 -5.39 -2.90 -9.81
CA CYS A 22 -5.68 -1.48 -9.91
C CYS A 22 -7.10 -1.33 -10.46
N LEU A 23 -7.94 -0.51 -9.83
CA LEU A 23 -9.28 -0.15 -10.26
C LEU A 23 -9.31 1.33 -10.60
N ARG A 24 -10.00 1.74 -11.68
CA ARG A 24 -10.16 3.15 -12.01
C ARG A 24 -11.57 3.51 -12.49
N LYS A 25 -11.92 4.77 -12.32
CA LYS A 25 -13.06 5.42 -12.96
C LYS A 25 -12.64 6.77 -13.50
N VAL A 26 -12.94 6.98 -14.78
CA VAL A 26 -12.77 8.25 -15.47
C VAL A 26 -14.08 9.02 -15.37
N PHE A 27 -14.00 10.31 -15.06
CA PHE A 27 -15.16 11.19 -15.00
C PHE A 27 -14.79 12.61 -15.41
N GLU A 28 -15.79 13.35 -15.88
CA GLU A 28 -15.63 14.73 -16.30
C GLU A 28 -16.38 15.67 -15.37
N ILE A 29 -15.71 16.72 -14.95
CA ILE A 29 -16.32 17.83 -14.22
C ILE A 29 -16.67 18.93 -15.21
N GLY A 30 -17.94 19.34 -15.24
CA GLY A 30 -18.45 20.40 -16.11
C GLY A 30 -18.69 21.75 -15.42
N LYS A 31 -18.57 21.82 -14.10
CA LYS A 31 -18.86 23.00 -13.28
C LYS A 31 -17.73 23.26 -12.27
N PRO A 32 -17.50 24.52 -11.85
CA PRO A 32 -16.55 24.82 -10.78
C PRO A 32 -16.96 24.13 -9.47
N VAL A 33 -16.01 23.39 -8.88
CA VAL A 33 -16.19 22.68 -7.60
C VAL A 33 -15.70 23.56 -6.48
N VAL A 34 -16.45 23.64 -5.37
CA VAL A 34 -16.06 24.37 -4.16
C VAL A 34 -15.70 23.44 -3.01
N SER A 35 -16.09 22.17 -3.08
CA SER A 35 -15.67 21.13 -2.15
C SER A 35 -15.81 19.76 -2.78
N ALA A 36 -14.82 18.89 -2.58
CA ALA A 36 -14.85 17.50 -2.96
C ALA A 36 -14.39 16.62 -1.80
N LYS A 37 -15.23 15.66 -1.40
CA LYS A 37 -14.95 14.74 -0.30
C LYS A 37 -15.11 13.30 -0.76
N ILE A 38 -14.09 12.48 -0.56
CA ILE A 38 -14.15 11.05 -0.84
C ILE A 38 -14.25 10.27 0.46
N ARG A 39 -15.22 9.35 0.53
CA ARG A 39 -15.33 8.32 1.55
C ARG A 39 -14.97 6.99 0.92
N ALA A 40 -14.03 6.25 1.51
CA ALA A 40 -13.60 4.98 0.95
C ALA A 40 -13.39 3.92 2.03
N THR A 41 -13.61 2.67 1.63
CA THR A 41 -13.51 1.49 2.47
C THR A 41 -13.13 0.28 1.61
N ALA A 42 -12.68 -0.78 2.26
CA ALA A 42 -12.46 -2.07 1.63
C ALA A 42 -12.85 -3.21 2.57
N LEU A 43 -13.36 -4.29 1.97
CA LEU A 43 -13.27 -5.61 2.57
C LEU A 43 -11.91 -6.17 2.17
N GLY A 44 -10.92 -5.83 2.97
CA GLY A 44 -9.51 -6.00 2.66
C GLY A 44 -8.77 -4.73 3.04
N VAL A 45 -7.79 -4.32 2.24
CA VAL A 45 -7.14 -3.02 2.36
C VAL A 45 -7.02 -2.31 1.01
N TYR A 46 -6.92 -0.99 1.02
CA TYR A 46 -6.82 -0.19 -0.19
C TYR A 46 -5.80 0.95 -0.10
N GLU A 47 -5.37 1.45 -1.26
CA GLU A 47 -4.70 2.73 -1.44
C GLU A 47 -5.41 3.52 -2.53
N LEU A 48 -5.70 4.80 -2.29
CA LEU A 48 -6.42 5.68 -3.21
C LEU A 48 -5.46 6.59 -3.99
N MET A 49 -5.81 6.82 -5.25
CA MET A 49 -5.12 7.73 -6.16
C MET A 49 -6.15 8.61 -6.86
N LEU A 50 -5.86 9.91 -7.04
CA LEU A 50 -6.66 10.82 -7.83
C LEU A 50 -5.73 11.71 -8.66
N ASN A 51 -5.87 11.66 -9.98
CA ASN A 51 -5.10 12.48 -10.91
C ASN A 51 -3.58 12.35 -10.71
N GLY A 52 -3.08 11.12 -10.56
CA GLY A 52 -1.66 10.80 -10.34
C GLY A 52 -1.13 11.07 -8.93
N ARG A 53 -1.99 11.56 -8.02
CA ARG A 53 -1.62 11.85 -6.63
C ARG A 53 -2.29 10.88 -5.67
N ARG A 54 -1.54 10.40 -4.68
CA ARG A 54 -2.12 9.61 -3.58
C ARG A 54 -3.10 10.46 -2.77
N VAL A 55 -4.22 9.87 -2.38
CA VAL A 55 -5.16 10.46 -1.41
C VAL A 55 -4.78 10.00 -0.02
N GLY A 56 -4.53 10.94 0.89
CA GLY A 56 -4.08 10.64 2.24
C GLY A 56 -2.63 10.15 2.32
N ASN A 57 -2.17 9.86 3.53
CA ASN A 57 -0.84 9.30 3.82
C ASN A 57 -0.93 8.01 4.66
N GLU A 58 -2.14 7.56 4.93
CA GLU A 58 -2.44 6.38 5.72
C GLU A 58 -2.15 5.11 4.92
N VAL A 59 -1.73 4.06 5.63
CA VAL A 59 -1.45 2.73 5.08
C VAL A 59 -2.38 1.70 5.70
N LEU A 60 -2.55 0.55 5.02
CA LEU A 60 -3.35 -0.58 5.49
C LEU A 60 -4.80 -0.20 5.85
N GLN A 61 -5.37 0.78 5.14
CA GLN A 61 -6.74 1.25 5.32
C GLN A 61 -7.75 0.21 4.80
N PRO A 62 -8.90 0.00 5.47
CA PRO A 62 -9.45 0.75 6.60
C PRO A 62 -9.10 0.14 7.99
N GLY A 63 -8.04 -0.65 8.08
CA GLY A 63 -7.66 -1.39 9.28
C GLY A 63 -8.47 -2.66 9.52
N TRP A 64 -8.35 -3.23 10.73
CA TRP A 64 -8.97 -4.49 11.10
C TRP A 64 -10.15 -4.31 12.07
N THR A 65 -11.31 -4.83 11.68
CA THR A 65 -12.51 -4.97 12.53
C THR A 65 -13.12 -6.36 12.37
N ASP A 66 -14.13 -6.69 13.17
CA ASP A 66 -15.01 -7.82 12.83
C ASP A 66 -15.90 -7.41 11.65
N TYR A 67 -15.47 -7.73 10.43
CA TYR A 67 -16.14 -7.37 9.17
C TYR A 67 -17.58 -7.93 9.06
N ARG A 68 -17.97 -8.87 9.93
CA ARG A 68 -19.37 -9.36 10.02
C ARG A 68 -20.28 -8.39 10.77
N LYS A 69 -19.70 -7.51 11.58
CA LYS A 69 -20.42 -6.54 12.42
C LYS A 69 -20.28 -5.11 11.91
N ARG A 70 -19.07 -4.71 11.54
CA ARG A 70 -18.80 -3.37 10.99
C ARG A 70 -17.62 -3.38 10.01
N VAL A 71 -17.57 -2.38 9.16
CA VAL A 71 -16.40 -1.99 8.37
C VAL A 71 -16.25 -0.48 8.47
N TYR A 72 -15.01 0.00 8.61
CA TYR A 72 -14.75 1.44 8.67
C TYR A 72 -14.57 2.04 7.28
N PHE A 73 -14.88 3.33 7.15
CA PHE A 73 -14.44 4.16 6.03
C PHE A 73 -13.63 5.36 6.53
N LEU A 74 -12.76 5.89 5.68
CA LEU A 74 -12.08 7.17 5.90
C LEU A 74 -12.64 8.21 4.94
N GLU A 75 -12.71 9.46 5.40
CA GLU A 75 -13.12 10.62 4.59
C GLU A 75 -11.90 11.52 4.35
N HIS A 76 -11.65 11.89 3.10
CA HIS A 76 -10.59 12.84 2.74
C HIS A 76 -11.18 14.01 1.93
N ASP A 77 -10.67 15.22 2.19
CA ASP A 77 -10.88 16.35 1.29
C ASP A 77 -9.93 16.23 0.10
N VAL A 78 -10.49 16.20 -1.10
CA VAL A 78 -9.78 16.03 -2.37
C VAL A 78 -10.02 17.22 -3.31
N THR A 79 -10.49 18.35 -2.78
CA THR A 79 -10.85 19.53 -3.57
C THR A 79 -9.67 20.01 -4.43
N GLU A 80 -8.48 20.15 -3.82
CA GLU A 80 -7.26 20.58 -4.51
C GLU A 80 -6.62 19.49 -5.40
N GLN A 81 -7.17 18.26 -5.35
CA GLN A 81 -6.69 17.16 -6.16
C GLN A 81 -7.38 17.07 -7.53
N LEU A 82 -8.51 17.76 -7.70
CA LEU A 82 -9.30 17.71 -8.93
C LEU A 82 -8.68 18.56 -10.04
N ASN A 83 -8.83 18.06 -11.27
CA ASN A 83 -8.70 18.85 -12.48
C ASN A 83 -10.04 19.55 -12.71
N GLU A 84 -10.08 20.86 -12.51
CA GLU A 84 -11.31 21.64 -12.64
C GLU A 84 -11.73 21.83 -14.10
N ALA A 85 -13.02 22.13 -14.28
CA ALA A 85 -13.53 22.64 -15.54
C ALA A 85 -12.99 24.06 -15.80
N CYS A 86 -12.84 24.43 -17.07
CA CYS A 86 -12.71 25.82 -17.50
C CYS A 86 -13.94 26.19 -18.34
N PRO A 87 -15.09 26.52 -17.72
CA PRO A 87 -16.34 26.77 -18.45
C PRO A 87 -16.23 27.93 -19.44
N GLU A 88 -15.45 28.96 -19.09
CA GLU A 88 -15.16 30.11 -19.96
C GLU A 88 -14.44 29.72 -21.27
N GLN A 89 -13.74 28.58 -21.27
CA GLN A 89 -13.05 28.02 -22.42
C GLN A 89 -13.79 26.82 -23.03
N GLY A 90 -14.99 26.50 -22.55
CA GLY A 90 -15.76 25.32 -22.98
C GLY A 90 -15.09 23.97 -22.68
N ARG A 91 -14.11 23.94 -21.76
CA ARG A 91 -13.35 22.73 -21.42
C ARG A 91 -13.88 22.08 -20.15
N ARG A 92 -14.14 20.78 -20.22
CA ARG A 92 -14.39 19.94 -19.05
C ARG A 92 -13.07 19.47 -18.44
N GLY A 93 -13.07 19.29 -17.12
CA GLY A 93 -11.93 18.74 -16.39
C GLY A 93 -12.03 17.22 -16.34
N GLU A 94 -11.17 16.52 -17.08
CA GLU A 94 -11.04 15.06 -16.96
C GLU A 94 -10.34 14.71 -15.66
N ASN A 95 -10.93 13.78 -14.92
CA ASN A 95 -10.41 13.28 -13.66
C ASN A 95 -10.40 11.75 -13.69
N ILE A 96 -9.39 11.15 -13.08
CA ILE A 96 -9.30 9.70 -12.92
C ILE A 96 -9.11 9.39 -11.44
N LEU A 97 -10.11 8.74 -10.86
CA LEU A 97 -10.05 8.17 -9.52
C LEU A 97 -9.61 6.72 -9.62
N GLY A 98 -8.64 6.34 -8.82
CA GLY A 98 -8.07 5.00 -8.78
C GLY A 98 -7.99 4.43 -7.37
N ALA A 99 -8.05 3.10 -7.28
CA ALA A 99 -7.78 2.34 -6.06
C ALA A 99 -6.91 1.13 -6.37
N ILE A 100 -5.96 0.82 -5.49
CA ILE A 100 -5.26 -0.47 -5.48
C ILE A 100 -5.83 -1.25 -4.29
N VAL A 101 -6.25 -2.51 -4.51
CA VAL A 101 -7.06 -3.25 -3.52
C VAL A 101 -6.42 -4.60 -3.21
N ALA A 102 -6.14 -4.88 -1.94
CA ALA A 102 -5.46 -6.10 -1.51
C ALA A 102 -6.24 -6.88 -0.43
N PRO A 103 -5.95 -8.17 -0.22
CA PRO A 103 -6.71 -9.05 0.68
C PRO A 103 -6.82 -8.58 2.14
N GLY A 104 -5.76 -8.01 2.70
CA GLY A 104 -5.69 -7.61 4.11
C GLY A 104 -6.12 -8.70 5.09
N TRP A 105 -6.64 -8.33 6.26
CA TRP A 105 -7.21 -9.28 7.23
C TRP A 105 -8.52 -9.93 6.76
N TYR A 106 -9.20 -9.36 5.77
CA TYR A 106 -10.49 -9.87 5.30
C TYR A 106 -10.34 -11.20 4.55
N ALA A 107 -9.44 -11.21 3.56
CA ALA A 107 -9.23 -12.35 2.65
C ALA A 107 -7.84 -13.02 2.76
N GLY A 108 -6.90 -12.40 3.48
CA GLY A 108 -5.58 -12.95 3.76
C GLY A 108 -5.57 -13.97 4.90
N PHE A 109 -4.36 -14.34 5.33
CA PHE A 109 -4.14 -15.14 6.52
C PHE A 109 -4.39 -14.30 7.78
N CYS A 110 -5.05 -14.89 8.77
CA CYS A 110 -5.36 -14.22 10.02
C CYS A 110 -5.11 -15.13 11.23
N GLY A 111 -4.30 -14.65 12.18
CA GLY A 111 -4.03 -15.36 13.42
C GLY A 111 -3.12 -16.59 13.26
N PRO A 112 -3.00 -17.42 14.31
CA PRO A 112 -2.03 -18.52 14.37
C PRO A 112 -2.46 -19.78 13.60
N PHE A 113 -3.63 -19.79 12.96
CA PHE A 113 -4.29 -21.02 12.49
C PHE A 113 -4.10 -21.35 11.01
N GLU A 114 -3.25 -20.61 10.28
CA GLU A 114 -3.08 -20.78 8.82
C GLU A 114 -4.38 -20.64 8.01
N ASP A 115 -5.47 -20.18 8.64
CA ASP A 115 -6.76 -20.00 7.97
C ASP A 115 -6.71 -18.72 7.12
N LYS A 116 -6.67 -18.93 5.81
CA LYS A 116 -6.85 -17.89 4.81
C LYS A 116 -8.33 -17.60 4.59
N GLY A 117 -8.68 -16.33 4.46
CA GLY A 117 -10.04 -15.93 4.10
C GLY A 117 -11.05 -16.07 5.22
N PHE A 118 -10.64 -15.70 6.45
CA PHE A 118 -11.46 -15.80 7.66
C PHE A 118 -12.81 -15.07 7.55
N TYR A 119 -12.87 -13.94 6.83
CA TYR A 119 -14.10 -13.17 6.64
C TYR A 119 -14.71 -13.34 5.24
N GLY A 120 -13.87 -13.51 4.22
CA GLY A 120 -14.28 -13.77 2.85
C GLY A 120 -13.07 -14.16 1.99
N GLN A 121 -13.32 -14.57 0.75
CA GLN A 121 -12.26 -15.12 -0.12
C GLN A 121 -11.61 -14.06 -1.03
N GLU A 122 -12.35 -13.01 -1.39
CA GLU A 122 -11.92 -11.97 -2.33
C GLU A 122 -11.96 -10.59 -1.70
N ALA A 123 -11.01 -9.74 -2.06
CA ALA A 123 -11.02 -8.34 -1.63
C ALA A 123 -12.06 -7.53 -2.43
N TYR A 124 -12.70 -6.56 -1.79
CA TYR A 124 -13.64 -5.64 -2.44
C TYR A 124 -13.39 -4.22 -2.01
N PHE A 125 -13.58 -3.27 -2.92
CA PHE A 125 -13.47 -1.84 -2.68
C PHE A 125 -14.83 -1.15 -2.81
N SER A 126 -15.06 -0.11 -2.02
CA SER A 126 -16.25 0.73 -2.15
C SER A 126 -15.94 2.19 -1.80
N CYS A 127 -16.45 3.14 -2.58
CA CYS A 127 -16.26 4.56 -2.30
C CYS A 127 -17.41 5.45 -2.80
N GLU A 128 -17.55 6.60 -2.15
CA GLU A 128 -18.43 7.70 -2.53
C GLU A 128 -17.60 9.00 -2.63
N LEU A 129 -17.57 9.63 -3.80
CA LEU A 129 -16.99 10.96 -4.02
C LEU A 129 -18.11 11.97 -4.17
N VAL A 130 -18.26 12.85 -3.18
CA VAL A 130 -19.26 13.91 -3.14
C VAL A 130 -18.63 15.21 -3.63
N LEU A 131 -19.14 15.73 -4.74
CA LEU A 131 -18.79 17.03 -5.31
C LEU A 131 -19.86 18.05 -4.92
N THR A 132 -19.44 19.20 -4.40
CA THR A 132 -20.29 20.37 -4.18
C THR A 132 -19.84 21.47 -5.13
N PHE A 133 -20.77 21.96 -5.95
CA PHE A 133 -20.50 23.00 -6.96
C PHE A 133 -20.79 24.40 -6.43
N ASN A 134 -20.27 25.42 -7.12
CA ASN A 134 -20.46 26.81 -6.74
C ASN A 134 -21.92 27.30 -6.80
N ASP A 135 -22.79 26.62 -7.56
CA ASP A 135 -24.23 26.88 -7.64
C ASP A 135 -25.04 26.23 -6.51
N GLY A 136 -24.37 25.55 -5.57
CA GLY A 136 -24.97 24.85 -4.45
C GLY A 136 -25.50 23.45 -4.78
N THR A 137 -25.40 23.00 -6.04
CA THR A 137 -25.76 21.63 -6.42
C THR A 137 -24.69 20.63 -5.96
N GLN A 138 -25.11 19.38 -5.75
CA GLN A 138 -24.23 18.28 -5.40
C GLN A 138 -24.35 17.13 -6.39
N GLU A 139 -23.23 16.47 -6.62
CA GLU A 139 -23.14 15.22 -7.37
C GLU A 139 -22.38 14.20 -6.54
N THR A 140 -22.81 12.94 -6.59
CA THR A 140 -22.12 11.83 -5.90
C THR A 140 -21.76 10.79 -6.92
N MET A 141 -20.47 10.57 -7.08
CA MET A 141 -19.94 9.45 -7.87
C MET A 141 -19.64 8.30 -6.94
N VAL A 142 -19.93 7.08 -7.40
CA VAL A 142 -19.80 5.88 -6.59
C VAL A 142 -18.95 4.82 -7.28
N SER A 143 -18.43 3.88 -6.49
CA SER A 143 -18.01 2.58 -6.99
C SER A 143 -19.23 1.80 -7.50
N ASP A 144 -19.16 1.38 -8.76
CA ASP A 144 -20.22 0.70 -9.48
C ASP A 144 -19.66 -0.09 -10.67
N SER A 145 -20.53 -0.73 -11.46
CA SER A 145 -20.15 -1.48 -12.66
C SER A 145 -19.50 -0.64 -13.77
N SER A 146 -19.47 0.69 -13.67
CA SER A 146 -18.81 1.56 -14.65
C SER A 146 -17.31 1.69 -14.41
N TRP A 147 -16.79 1.14 -13.32
CA TRP A 147 -15.36 1.06 -13.08
C TRP A 147 -14.72 0.00 -13.97
N GLU A 148 -13.43 0.18 -14.21
CA GLU A 148 -12.58 -0.76 -14.94
C GLU A 148 -11.41 -1.17 -14.04
N GLY A 149 -10.88 -2.37 -14.27
CA GLY A 149 -9.78 -2.92 -13.50
C GLY A 149 -8.68 -3.50 -14.39
N HIS A 150 -7.47 -3.56 -13.82
CA HIS A 150 -6.26 -4.07 -14.45
C HIS A 150 -5.44 -4.85 -13.40
N ALA A 151 -4.74 -5.90 -13.82
CA ALA A 151 -3.78 -6.58 -12.95
C ALA A 151 -2.59 -5.64 -12.64
N GLY A 152 -2.34 -5.35 -11.37
CA GLY A 152 -1.25 -4.44 -10.97
C GLY A 152 0.12 -5.12 -10.93
N PRO A 153 1.19 -4.35 -10.64
CA PRO A 153 2.53 -4.88 -10.45
C PRO A 153 2.71 -5.70 -9.15
N VAL A 154 1.76 -5.61 -8.22
CA VAL A 154 1.73 -6.43 -7.00
C VAL A 154 1.11 -7.79 -7.34
N LEU A 155 1.96 -8.81 -7.48
CA LEU A 155 1.59 -10.18 -7.87
C LEU A 155 0.92 -10.96 -6.74
N SER A 156 1.28 -10.65 -5.51
CA SER A 156 0.68 -11.20 -4.30
C SER A 156 0.94 -10.29 -3.12
N SER A 157 -0.03 -10.13 -2.23
CA SER A 157 0.22 -9.48 -0.94
C SER A 157 -0.58 -10.13 0.18
N ASP A 158 0.07 -10.35 1.31
CA ASP A 158 -0.51 -10.84 2.54
C ASP A 158 0.25 -10.28 3.75
N LEU A 159 -0.48 -9.98 4.82
CA LEU A 159 0.07 -9.33 6.01
C LEU A 159 1.07 -10.20 6.78
N LEU A 160 0.99 -11.53 6.66
CA LEU A 160 1.90 -12.47 7.35
C LEU A 160 2.94 -13.08 6.41
N MET A 161 2.58 -13.27 5.14
CA MET A 161 3.45 -13.93 4.17
C MET A 161 4.41 -12.97 3.46
N GLY A 162 4.02 -11.70 3.31
CA GLY A 162 4.76 -10.67 2.59
C GLY A 162 4.16 -10.31 1.23
N GLU A 163 4.88 -9.49 0.46
CA GLU A 163 4.45 -8.93 -0.82
C GLU A 163 5.42 -9.30 -1.95
N SER A 164 4.89 -9.73 -3.10
CA SER A 164 5.67 -9.94 -4.33
C SER A 164 5.30 -8.89 -5.36
N TYR A 165 6.31 -8.19 -5.89
CA TYR A 165 6.16 -7.07 -6.81
C TYR A 165 7.02 -7.26 -8.05
N ASP A 166 6.45 -6.97 -9.23
CA ASP A 166 7.19 -6.93 -10.50
C ASP A 166 7.11 -5.54 -11.14
N ALA A 167 8.23 -4.80 -11.03
CA ALA A 167 8.32 -3.43 -11.53
C ALA A 167 8.20 -3.34 -13.05
N ARG A 168 8.44 -4.44 -13.78
CA ARG A 168 8.27 -4.49 -15.24
C ARG A 168 6.80 -4.43 -15.66
N LEU A 169 5.88 -4.65 -14.72
CA LEU A 169 4.43 -4.60 -14.92
C LEU A 169 3.81 -3.27 -14.43
N GLU A 170 4.64 -2.28 -14.07
CA GLU A 170 4.13 -0.97 -13.69
C GLU A 170 3.33 -0.31 -14.82
N LEU A 171 2.20 0.29 -14.46
CA LEU A 171 1.25 0.91 -15.40
C LEU A 171 1.55 2.39 -15.67
N GLY A 172 2.76 2.86 -15.31
CA GLY A 172 3.09 4.28 -15.26
C GLY A 172 2.13 5.04 -14.35
N ASP A 173 1.86 6.30 -14.70
CA ASP A 173 0.86 7.11 -14.00
C ASP A 173 -0.56 6.86 -14.54
N TRP A 174 -1.07 5.66 -14.27
CA TRP A 174 -2.36 5.16 -14.79
C TRP A 174 -3.60 5.95 -14.31
N THR A 175 -3.41 6.88 -13.36
CA THR A 175 -4.44 7.82 -12.90
C THR A 175 -4.18 9.27 -13.34
N ALA A 176 -3.14 9.57 -14.12
CA ALA A 176 -2.94 10.90 -14.66
C ALA A 176 -3.99 11.28 -15.71
N ALA A 177 -4.21 12.58 -15.90
CA ALA A 177 -5.01 13.08 -17.01
C ALA A 177 -4.48 12.56 -18.36
N GLY A 178 -5.38 12.08 -19.21
CA GLY A 178 -5.05 11.47 -20.51
C GLY A 178 -4.71 9.98 -20.45
N ALA A 179 -4.52 9.37 -19.27
CA ALA A 179 -4.21 7.95 -19.12
C ALA A 179 -5.39 7.03 -19.50
N ALA A 180 -6.60 7.57 -19.62
CA ALA A 180 -7.79 6.85 -20.10
C ALA A 180 -7.70 6.50 -21.59
N SER A 181 -6.87 7.20 -22.37
CA SER A 181 -6.72 6.96 -23.81
C SER A 181 -6.04 5.64 -24.15
N THR A 182 -5.35 5.03 -23.18
CA THR A 182 -4.76 3.69 -23.28
C THR A 182 -5.68 2.69 -22.58
N SER A 183 -6.45 1.92 -23.36
CA SER A 183 -7.38 0.89 -22.87
C SER A 183 -6.77 -0.51 -22.78
N ASP A 184 -5.52 -0.68 -23.18
CA ASP A 184 -4.86 -1.98 -23.21
C ASP A 184 -4.82 -2.59 -21.80
N GLY A 185 -5.39 -3.80 -21.67
CA GLY A 185 -5.42 -4.58 -20.43
C GLY A 185 -6.50 -4.21 -19.41
N TRP A 186 -7.22 -3.10 -19.58
CA TRP A 186 -8.31 -2.70 -18.70
C TRP A 186 -9.60 -3.46 -19.06
N GLY A 187 -10.26 -4.03 -18.05
CA GLY A 187 -11.48 -4.81 -18.21
C GLY A 187 -12.56 -4.43 -17.21
N PRO A 188 -13.80 -4.94 -17.37
CA PRO A 188 -14.90 -4.63 -16.45
C PRO A 188 -14.62 -5.16 -15.04
N VAL A 189 -15.00 -4.39 -14.03
CA VAL A 189 -15.04 -4.88 -12.65
C VAL A 189 -16.21 -5.84 -12.43
N VAL A 190 -16.13 -6.62 -11.36
CA VAL A 190 -17.22 -7.46 -10.87
C VAL A 190 -17.85 -6.79 -9.65
N VAL A 191 -19.14 -6.49 -9.74
CA VAL A 191 -19.96 -6.05 -8.61
C VAL A 191 -20.30 -7.24 -7.73
N ARG A 192 -20.16 -7.08 -6.42
CA ARG A 192 -20.53 -8.10 -5.43
C ARG A 192 -22.04 -8.36 -5.48
N GLU A 193 -22.42 -9.63 -5.67
CA GLU A 193 -23.83 -10.03 -5.71
C GLU A 193 -24.47 -10.02 -4.32
N ASP A 194 -23.75 -10.51 -3.30
CA ASP A 194 -24.26 -10.56 -1.93
C ASP A 194 -24.15 -9.20 -1.25
N PRO A 195 -25.23 -8.67 -0.66
CA PRO A 195 -25.19 -7.40 0.03
C PRO A 195 -24.26 -7.47 1.26
N VAL A 196 -23.48 -6.41 1.46
CA VAL A 196 -22.76 -6.21 2.72
C VAL A 196 -23.77 -5.73 3.76
N THR A 197 -23.98 -6.54 4.78
CA THR A 197 -25.02 -6.32 5.81
C THR A 197 -24.48 -5.75 7.13
N CYS A 198 -23.15 -5.63 7.26
CA CYS A 198 -22.51 -5.04 8.42
C CYS A 198 -22.64 -3.52 8.40
N ALA A 199 -22.44 -2.88 9.56
CA ALA A 199 -22.46 -1.42 9.65
C ALA A 199 -21.25 -0.81 8.93
N ILE A 200 -21.47 0.25 8.16
CA ILE A 200 -20.42 1.04 7.53
C ILE A 200 -20.30 2.33 8.34
N GLU A 201 -19.17 2.50 9.02
CA GLU A 201 -18.99 3.53 10.05
C GLU A 201 -17.73 4.36 9.78
N PRO A 202 -17.67 5.64 10.19
CA PRO A 202 -16.42 6.40 10.10
C PRO A 202 -15.37 5.77 11.01
N TYR A 203 -14.11 5.77 10.55
CA TYR A 203 -12.98 5.37 11.39
C TYR A 203 -12.88 6.29 12.61
N SER A 204 -12.74 5.70 13.81
CA SER A 204 -12.84 6.42 15.09
C SER A 204 -11.53 6.56 15.86
N GLY A 205 -10.42 6.07 15.30
CA GLY A 205 -9.08 6.15 15.90
C GLY A 205 -8.09 6.92 15.03
N SER A 206 -6.82 6.87 15.43
CA SER A 206 -5.72 7.32 14.58
C SER A 206 -5.39 6.23 13.55
N PRO A 207 -5.39 6.53 12.25
CA PRO A 207 -5.00 5.57 11.24
C PRO A 207 -3.50 5.25 11.33
N VAL A 208 -3.09 4.13 10.74
CA VAL A 208 -1.67 3.77 10.63
C VAL A 208 -1.02 4.62 9.55
N THR A 209 0.09 5.27 9.88
CA THR A 209 0.92 6.05 8.95
C THR A 209 2.40 5.63 9.07
N GLN A 210 3.25 6.17 8.21
CA GLN A 210 4.70 6.09 8.34
C GLN A 210 5.16 7.17 9.33
N ILE A 211 5.76 6.76 10.45
CA ILE A 211 6.10 7.68 11.55
C ILE A 211 7.61 7.95 11.70
N GLU A 212 8.45 7.05 11.18
CA GLU A 212 9.90 7.14 11.31
C GLU A 212 10.59 6.36 10.19
N GLU A 213 11.77 6.81 9.78
CA GLU A 213 12.65 6.10 8.86
C GLU A 213 13.95 5.73 9.58
N LEU A 214 14.33 4.44 9.49
CA LEU A 214 15.52 3.84 10.10
C LEU A 214 16.46 3.35 9.00
N PRO A 215 17.42 4.18 8.54
CA PRO A 215 18.44 3.72 7.61
C PRO A 215 19.22 2.53 8.20
N ALA A 216 19.57 1.55 7.37
CA ALA A 216 20.40 0.44 7.83
C ALA A 216 21.73 0.98 8.40
N GLN A 217 22.09 0.54 9.61
CA GLN A 217 23.30 0.97 10.32
C GLN A 217 24.53 0.16 9.88
N GLY A 218 24.32 -1.07 9.41
CA GLY A 218 25.38 -1.92 8.91
C GLY A 218 24.88 -2.91 7.87
N VAL A 219 25.80 -3.39 7.03
CA VAL A 219 25.58 -4.51 6.12
C VAL A 219 26.72 -5.51 6.26
N ALA A 220 26.39 -6.80 6.31
CA ALA A 220 27.35 -7.89 6.30
C ALA A 220 27.05 -8.84 5.14
N GLU A 221 28.07 -9.26 4.41
CA GLU A 221 27.96 -10.30 3.40
C GLU A 221 28.05 -11.69 4.07
N LEU A 222 27.14 -12.58 3.70
CA LEU A 222 27.11 -13.99 4.10
C LEU A 222 27.65 -14.87 2.97
N SER A 223 27.79 -16.16 3.23
CA SER A 223 28.06 -17.15 2.18
C SER A 223 27.04 -17.06 1.04
N GLU A 224 27.49 -17.32 -0.18
CA GLU A 224 26.67 -17.34 -1.41
C GLU A 224 26.18 -15.95 -1.89
N GLY A 225 26.75 -14.85 -1.37
CA GLY A 225 26.44 -13.49 -1.84
C GLY A 225 25.15 -12.90 -1.25
N ASN A 226 24.61 -13.51 -0.20
CA ASN A 226 23.49 -12.98 0.57
C ASN A 226 23.98 -11.85 1.49
N HIS A 227 23.13 -10.87 1.75
CA HIS A 227 23.49 -9.69 2.56
C HIS A 227 22.55 -9.55 3.75
N ILE A 228 23.08 -9.22 4.92
CA ILE A 228 22.31 -8.91 6.13
C ILE A 228 22.42 -7.43 6.42
N PHE A 229 21.28 -6.74 6.36
CA PHE A 229 21.14 -5.36 6.81
C PHE A 229 20.68 -5.34 8.27
N ASP A 230 21.39 -4.61 9.13
CA ASP A 230 20.99 -4.34 10.52
C ASP A 230 20.45 -2.92 10.64
N LEU A 231 19.19 -2.75 11.05
CA LEU A 231 18.58 -1.44 11.30
C LEU A 231 18.98 -0.83 12.65
N GLY A 232 19.63 -1.60 13.53
CA GLY A 232 20.01 -1.20 14.88
C GLY A 232 18.87 -1.25 15.90
N GLN A 233 17.61 -1.31 15.45
CA GLN A 233 16.41 -1.34 16.27
C GLN A 233 15.45 -2.42 15.74
N ASN A 234 14.84 -3.19 16.65
CA ASN A 234 13.71 -4.04 16.29
C ASN A 234 12.47 -3.14 16.14
N MET A 235 11.93 -3.06 14.93
CA MET A 235 10.84 -2.16 14.54
C MET A 235 9.66 -2.94 13.93
N VAL A 236 8.52 -2.28 13.76
CA VAL A 236 7.37 -2.81 13.02
C VAL A 236 7.09 -1.91 11.83
N GLY A 237 6.99 -2.52 10.64
CA GLY A 237 6.70 -1.80 9.42
C GLY A 237 7.17 -2.54 8.18
N VAL A 238 7.75 -1.83 7.23
CA VAL A 238 8.25 -2.39 5.97
C VAL A 238 9.62 -1.82 5.63
N VAL A 239 10.27 -2.34 4.61
CA VAL A 239 11.50 -1.74 4.07
C VAL A 239 11.20 -0.89 2.84
N ARG A 240 11.94 0.21 2.68
CA ARG A 240 12.08 0.94 1.43
C ARG A 240 13.45 0.65 0.83
N LEU A 241 13.45 0.21 -0.41
CA LEU A 241 14.65 0.02 -1.21
C LEU A 241 14.87 1.23 -2.09
N LYS A 242 16.14 1.60 -2.25
CA LYS A 242 16.60 2.43 -3.36
C LYS A 242 17.76 1.71 -4.02
N LEU A 243 17.62 1.43 -5.32
CA LEU A 243 18.48 0.48 -6.02
C LEU A 243 18.78 0.89 -7.46
N ASN A 244 19.92 0.41 -7.94
CA ASN A 244 20.32 0.42 -9.34
C ASN A 244 20.78 -1.00 -9.65
N VAL A 245 19.95 -1.82 -10.30
CA VAL A 245 20.31 -3.20 -10.69
C VAL A 245 19.72 -3.51 -12.07
N PRO A 246 20.25 -4.51 -12.80
CA PRO A 246 19.72 -4.87 -14.12
C PRO A 246 18.24 -5.28 -14.07
N ALA A 247 17.51 -5.02 -15.17
CA ALA A 247 16.14 -5.50 -15.34
C ALA A 247 16.07 -7.03 -15.20
N GLY A 248 15.04 -7.53 -14.51
CA GLY A 248 14.87 -8.96 -14.26
C GLY A 248 15.68 -9.51 -13.08
N THR A 249 16.38 -8.66 -12.33
CA THR A 249 16.97 -9.04 -11.04
C THR A 249 15.84 -9.24 -10.03
N GLU A 250 15.73 -10.45 -9.47
CA GLU A 250 14.81 -10.76 -8.37
C GLU A 250 15.56 -10.59 -7.04
N LEU A 251 15.08 -9.68 -6.20
CA LEU A 251 15.51 -9.54 -4.82
C LEU A 251 14.51 -10.27 -3.91
N VAL A 252 15.02 -11.09 -2.99
CA VAL A 252 14.22 -11.74 -1.94
C VAL A 252 14.63 -11.16 -0.61
N LEU A 253 13.66 -10.62 0.12
CA LEU A 253 13.86 -9.90 1.38
C LEU A 253 13.19 -10.68 2.50
N ARG A 254 13.98 -11.27 3.39
CA ARG A 254 13.50 -12.01 4.55
C ARG A 254 13.74 -11.19 5.81
N HIS A 255 12.68 -11.01 6.59
CA HIS A 255 12.68 -10.19 7.78
C HIS A 255 12.78 -11.05 9.04
N GLY A 256 13.54 -10.60 10.05
CA GLY A 256 13.54 -11.26 11.35
C GLY A 256 14.08 -10.42 12.50
N GLU A 257 13.76 -10.89 13.70
CA GLU A 257 14.07 -10.19 14.96
C GLU A 257 15.46 -10.55 15.50
N MET A 258 16.01 -11.69 15.07
CA MET A 258 17.25 -12.28 15.57
C MET A 258 18.06 -12.90 14.43
N LEU A 259 19.34 -13.14 14.67
CA LEU A 259 20.24 -13.88 13.78
C LEU A 259 20.55 -15.26 14.34
N ASN A 260 20.81 -16.22 13.46
CA ASN A 260 21.44 -17.49 13.76
C ASN A 260 22.93 -17.30 14.08
N GLU A 261 23.59 -18.36 14.57
CA GLU A 261 25.05 -18.35 14.83
C GLU A 261 25.89 -18.10 13.56
N ASP A 262 25.37 -18.49 12.39
CA ASP A 262 26.02 -18.28 11.09
C ASP A 262 25.77 -16.86 10.51
N GLY A 263 25.03 -16.01 11.22
CA GLY A 263 24.67 -14.66 10.81
C GLY A 263 23.43 -14.56 9.93
N SER A 264 22.83 -15.66 9.47
CA SER A 264 21.58 -15.64 8.72
C SER A 264 20.38 -15.27 9.60
N VAL A 265 19.28 -14.82 9.00
CA VAL A 265 18.08 -14.44 9.76
C VAL A 265 17.42 -15.67 10.40
N TYR A 266 17.19 -15.61 11.72
CA TYR A 266 16.43 -16.62 12.45
C TYR A 266 14.93 -16.39 12.27
N THR A 267 14.20 -17.40 11.79
CA THR A 267 12.76 -17.30 11.46
C THR A 267 11.88 -18.34 12.15
N ALA A 268 12.44 -19.27 12.93
CA ALA A 268 11.63 -20.34 13.53
C ALA A 268 10.58 -19.82 14.54
N ASN A 269 10.83 -18.67 15.20
CA ASN A 269 9.85 -18.02 16.07
C ASN A 269 8.65 -17.41 15.32
N LEU A 270 8.78 -17.13 14.01
CA LEU A 270 7.70 -16.57 13.18
C LEU A 270 6.60 -17.61 12.89
N ARG A 271 6.89 -18.90 13.12
CA ARG A 271 5.97 -20.02 12.91
C ARG A 271 5.50 -20.07 11.44
N ALA A 272 4.22 -19.87 11.18
CA ALA A 272 3.65 -19.92 9.84
C ALA A 272 3.87 -18.64 9.03
N ALA A 273 4.16 -17.50 9.67
CA ALA A 273 4.43 -16.26 8.96
C ALA A 273 5.77 -16.36 8.23
N LYS A 274 5.75 -16.12 6.91
CA LYS A 274 6.98 -16.14 6.11
C LYS A 274 7.78 -14.84 6.28
N ALA A 275 7.09 -13.70 6.33
CA ALA A 275 7.70 -12.37 6.34
C ALA A 275 8.74 -12.19 5.22
N ILE A 276 8.39 -12.61 4.00
CA ILE A 276 9.26 -12.53 2.81
C ILE A 276 8.63 -11.63 1.77
N ASP A 277 9.33 -10.56 1.41
CA ASP A 277 8.95 -9.75 0.26
C ASP A 277 9.85 -10.08 -0.94
N ARG A 278 9.32 -9.90 -2.15
CA ARG A 278 10.01 -10.14 -3.42
C ARG A 278 9.88 -8.93 -4.32
N TYR A 279 10.98 -8.50 -4.90
CA TYR A 279 11.02 -7.39 -5.84
C TYR A 279 11.73 -7.78 -7.12
N MET A 280 11.05 -7.67 -8.26
CA MET A 280 11.64 -7.85 -9.59
C MET A 280 11.91 -6.48 -10.21
N ALA A 281 13.19 -6.18 -10.44
CA ALA A 281 13.64 -4.89 -10.93
C ALA A 281 13.31 -4.68 -12.42
N LYS A 282 13.10 -3.41 -12.80
CA LYS A 282 12.83 -3.01 -14.21
C LYS A 282 14.06 -2.46 -14.96
N GLY A 283 15.19 -2.31 -14.29
CA GLY A 283 16.46 -1.82 -14.84
C GLY A 283 16.55 -0.31 -15.02
N GLU A 284 15.67 0.46 -14.38
CA GLU A 284 15.72 1.91 -14.36
C GLU A 284 16.75 2.44 -13.35
N LYS A 285 17.19 3.67 -13.58
CA LYS A 285 18.11 4.34 -12.66
C LYS A 285 17.35 4.81 -11.42
N ASP A 286 17.94 4.59 -10.25
CA ASP A 286 17.45 5.02 -8.95
C ASP A 286 16.02 4.51 -8.64
N GLU A 287 15.75 3.25 -9.01
CA GLU A 287 14.50 2.56 -8.66
C GLU A 287 14.25 2.63 -7.16
N THR A 288 13.01 2.94 -6.79
CA THR A 288 12.56 2.97 -5.40
C THR A 288 11.33 2.09 -5.26
N TRP A 289 11.35 1.21 -4.27
CA TRP A 289 10.23 0.32 -3.99
C TRP A 289 10.02 0.14 -2.49
N GLN A 290 8.76 0.02 -2.10
CA GLN A 290 8.32 -0.24 -0.74
C GLN A 290 7.04 -1.09 -0.82
N PRO A 291 6.92 -2.18 -0.04
CA PRO A 291 5.68 -2.93 0.06
C PRO A 291 4.50 -2.04 0.47
N ARG A 292 3.31 -2.32 -0.07
CA ARG A 292 2.10 -1.51 0.18
C ARG A 292 1.13 -2.15 1.17
N PHE A 293 0.94 -3.47 1.10
CA PHE A 293 -0.16 -4.15 1.79
C PHE A 293 0.29 -5.28 2.73
N THR A 294 1.52 -5.19 3.25
CA THR A 294 2.08 -6.07 4.27
C THR A 294 2.82 -5.27 5.36
N PHE A 295 3.21 -5.93 6.44
CA PHE A 295 4.11 -5.38 7.46
C PHE A 295 4.78 -6.52 8.24
N HIS A 296 5.95 -6.26 8.80
CA HIS A 296 6.77 -7.22 9.52
C HIS A 296 7.28 -6.62 10.84
N GLY A 297 7.56 -7.47 11.83
CA GLY A 297 8.36 -7.11 13.01
C GLY A 297 9.80 -7.60 12.81
N PHE A 298 10.77 -6.68 12.77
CA PHE A 298 12.14 -7.04 12.41
C PHE A 298 13.18 -5.99 12.83
N ARG A 299 14.40 -6.47 13.03
CA ARG A 299 15.63 -5.66 13.08
C ARG A 299 16.53 -5.93 11.89
N TYR A 300 16.57 -7.19 11.47
CA TYR A 300 17.48 -7.68 10.44
C TYR A 300 16.71 -8.00 9.16
N VAL A 301 17.33 -7.69 8.03
CA VAL A 301 16.80 -8.01 6.71
C VAL A 301 17.87 -8.76 5.93
N GLN A 302 17.58 -10.02 5.57
CA GLN A 302 18.39 -10.79 4.65
C GLN A 302 17.94 -10.52 3.23
N VAL A 303 18.87 -10.06 2.39
CA VAL A 303 18.65 -9.77 0.97
C VAL A 303 19.42 -10.79 0.14
N GLU A 304 18.70 -11.49 -0.73
CA GLU A 304 19.23 -12.48 -1.66
C GLU A 304 19.01 -11.99 -3.09
N GLY A 305 19.82 -12.46 -4.05
CA GLY A 305 19.66 -12.19 -5.49
C GLY A 305 20.33 -10.91 -6.00
N LEU A 306 21.17 -10.26 -5.20
CA LEU A 306 21.97 -9.12 -5.65
C LEU A 306 23.06 -9.56 -6.63
N PRO A 307 23.33 -8.78 -7.70
CA PRO A 307 24.51 -8.99 -8.55
C PRO A 307 25.81 -8.94 -7.72
N ALA A 308 26.81 -9.74 -8.08
CA ALA A 308 28.07 -9.86 -7.33
C ALA A 308 28.84 -8.52 -7.23
N GLU A 309 28.68 -7.65 -8.22
CA GLU A 309 29.28 -6.31 -8.26
C GLU A 309 28.42 -5.22 -7.59
N CYS A 310 27.30 -5.58 -6.95
CA CYS A 310 26.40 -4.63 -6.33
C CYS A 310 26.98 -4.07 -5.02
N GLU A 311 27.06 -2.75 -4.92
CA GLU A 311 27.48 -2.07 -3.69
C GLU A 311 26.30 -1.89 -2.73
N CYS A 312 26.36 -2.55 -1.56
CA CYS A 312 25.39 -2.35 -0.49
C CYS A 312 25.80 -1.15 0.39
N LEU A 313 24.92 -0.16 0.46
CA LEU A 313 25.15 1.10 1.17
C LEU A 313 24.43 1.08 2.53
N ALA A 314 25.19 1.21 3.62
CA ALA A 314 24.68 1.35 4.99
C ALA A 314 25.23 2.64 5.64
N GLY A 315 24.48 3.24 6.56
CA GLY A 315 24.91 4.37 7.39
C GLY A 315 25.11 5.72 6.68
N ILE A 316 24.77 5.84 5.39
CA ILE A 316 24.95 7.07 4.61
C ILE A 316 23.59 7.66 4.24
N HIS A 317 23.31 8.89 4.72
CA HIS A 317 22.15 9.66 4.27
C HIS A 317 22.52 11.11 3.90
N PRO A 318 22.27 11.56 2.64
CA PRO A 318 21.82 10.77 1.50
C PRO A 318 22.96 9.87 0.96
N PRO A 319 22.65 8.68 0.42
CA PRO A 319 23.67 7.81 -0.17
C PRO A 319 24.45 8.54 -1.29
N PRO A 320 25.73 8.19 -1.53
CA PRO A 320 26.49 8.78 -2.62
C PRO A 320 25.78 8.48 -3.95
N ALA A 321 25.93 9.36 -4.95
CA ALA A 321 25.43 9.08 -6.29
C ALA A 321 26.10 7.79 -6.81
N PRO A 322 25.34 6.70 -7.03
CA PRO A 322 25.94 5.42 -7.37
C PRO A 322 26.54 5.50 -8.77
N ARG A 323 27.78 5.04 -8.90
CA ARG A 323 28.48 4.94 -10.19
C ARG A 323 28.33 3.56 -10.84
N HIS A 324 27.78 2.58 -10.09
CA HIS A 324 27.60 1.16 -10.42
C HIS A 324 26.28 0.61 -9.82
N SER A 325 26.03 -0.70 -9.99
CA SER A 325 24.92 -1.38 -9.33
C SER A 325 24.98 -1.15 -7.82
N SER A 326 23.86 -0.76 -7.21
CA SER A 326 23.82 -0.40 -5.78
C SER A 326 22.49 -0.71 -5.14
N LEU A 327 22.51 -0.91 -3.82
CA LEU A 327 21.32 -1.06 -2.99
C LEU A 327 21.50 -0.27 -1.69
N SER A 328 20.50 0.50 -1.32
CA SER A 328 20.32 1.00 0.05
C SER A 328 18.95 0.58 0.58
N LEU A 329 18.89 0.32 1.88
CA LEU A 329 17.70 -0.17 2.57
C LEU A 329 17.41 0.72 3.78
N THR A 330 16.15 1.13 3.92
CA THR A 330 15.65 1.93 5.03
C THR A 330 14.41 1.25 5.61
N GLY A 331 14.39 0.98 6.92
CA GLY A 331 13.18 0.57 7.61
C GLY A 331 12.19 1.74 7.71
N VAL A 332 10.92 1.50 7.43
CA VAL A 332 9.85 2.49 7.48
C VAL A 332 8.88 2.05 8.57
N VAL A 333 8.91 2.73 9.70
CA VAL A 333 8.14 2.38 10.90
C VAL A 333 6.67 2.74 10.69
N LEU A 334 5.79 1.78 10.89
CA LEU A 334 4.34 1.93 10.73
C LEU A 334 3.64 1.91 12.09
N SER A 335 2.87 2.95 12.40
CA SER A 335 2.14 3.03 13.66
C SER A 335 0.91 3.92 13.57
N SER A 336 -0.08 3.63 14.41
CA SER A 336 -1.20 4.56 14.69
C SER A 336 -0.86 5.56 15.80
N VAL A 337 0.23 5.35 16.54
CA VAL A 337 0.73 6.27 17.57
C VAL A 337 1.59 7.34 16.88
N GLN A 338 1.04 8.54 16.75
CA GLN A 338 1.71 9.67 16.08
C GLN A 338 2.60 10.49 17.03
N GLU A 339 2.22 10.56 18.31
CA GLU A 339 2.92 11.35 19.31
C GLU A 339 3.01 10.58 20.63
N MET A 340 4.17 10.66 21.27
CA MET A 340 4.38 10.11 22.61
C MET A 340 3.77 11.05 23.65
N ALA A 341 2.89 10.53 24.49
CA ALA A 341 2.24 11.31 25.55
C ALA A 341 3.18 11.64 26.74
N ALA A 342 4.31 10.95 26.85
CA ALA A 342 5.26 11.10 27.95
C ALA A 342 6.68 10.68 27.53
N THR A 343 7.66 11.21 28.24
CA THR A 343 9.07 10.82 28.18
C THR A 343 9.55 10.39 29.58
N PHE A 344 10.59 9.58 29.64
CA PHE A 344 11.23 9.14 30.89
C PHE A 344 12.75 9.10 30.70
N GLU A 345 13.50 9.59 31.68
CA GLU A 345 14.96 9.53 31.73
C GLU A 345 15.41 9.47 33.20
N CYS A 346 16.43 8.69 33.50
CA CYS A 346 17.06 8.60 34.81
C CYS A 346 18.60 8.48 34.70
N SER A 347 19.30 8.39 35.83
CA SER A 347 20.76 8.32 35.84
C SER A 347 21.34 6.94 35.46
N ASP A 348 20.50 5.90 35.40
CA ASP A 348 20.92 4.54 35.07
C ASP A 348 20.68 4.25 33.58
N SER A 349 21.75 4.08 32.81
CA SER A 349 21.70 3.86 31.36
C SER A 349 21.15 2.49 30.95
N GLN A 350 21.00 1.54 31.87
CA GLN A 350 20.32 0.27 31.57
C GLN A 350 18.80 0.39 31.76
N VAL A 351 18.36 1.40 32.51
CA VAL A 351 16.93 1.68 32.76
C VAL A 351 16.36 2.61 31.67
N ASN A 352 17.19 3.49 31.13
CA ASN A 352 16.85 4.33 29.96
C ASN A 352 16.89 3.52 28.66
#